data_AF-A0A963IJE8-F1
#
_entry.id   AF-A0A963IJE8-F1
#
_cell.length_a   1.000
_cell.length_b   1.000
_cell.length_c   1.000
_cell.angle_alpha   90.00
_cell.angle_beta   90.00
_cell.angle_gamma   90.00
#
_symmetry.space_group_name_H-M   'P 1'
#
loop_
_entity.id
_entity.type
_entity.pdbx_description
1 polymer ?
#
loop_
_entity_poly.entity_id
_entity_poly.type
_entity_poly.pdbx_seq_one_letter_code
_entity_poly.pdbx_strand_id
1 'polypeptide(L)'
;MLTTAALRLACLATALLATTTVSAQTTYRWIDPGTGGTVISDLPPPPGTQGVIVSESSSIADEQRLPYATRQASIRFPVILYTSADCGACVPARALLNGRGVPFSEKVLTSQD
;
A
#
# COMPACT_ATOMS: atom_id res chain seq x y z
N MET A 1 -50.61 -5.63 -16.31
CA MET A 1 -49.56 -5.38 -17.34
C MET A 1 -48.52 -4.36 -16.88
N LEU A 2 -48.89 -3.26 -16.20
CA LEU A 2 -47.91 -2.31 -15.63
C LEU A 2 -47.04 -2.93 -14.51
N THR A 3 -47.63 -3.77 -13.67
CA THR A 3 -46.94 -4.43 -12.54
C THR A 3 -45.86 -5.42 -12.97
N THR A 4 -46.06 -6.12 -14.09
CA THR A 4 -45.09 -7.08 -14.65
C THR A 4 -43.88 -6.38 -15.28
N ALA A 5 -44.06 -5.18 -15.84
CA ALA A 5 -42.97 -4.39 -16.41
C ALA A 5 -42.09 -3.79 -15.31
N ALA A 6 -42.69 -3.28 -14.23
CA ALA A 6 -41.96 -2.77 -13.06
C ALA A 6 -41.14 -3.87 -12.38
N LEU A 7 -41.68 -5.09 -12.28
CA LEU A 7 -40.97 -6.23 -11.71
C LEU A 7 -39.75 -6.66 -12.54
N ARG A 8 -39.87 -6.62 -13.88
CA ARG A 8 -38.77 -6.93 -14.81
C ARG A 8 -37.64 -5.90 -14.72
N LEU A 9 -37.99 -4.61 -14.61
CA LEU A 9 -37.03 -3.51 -14.48
C LEU A 9 -36.29 -3.55 -13.13
N ALA A 10 -36.99 -3.90 -12.05
CA ALA A 10 -36.40 -4.09 -10.74
C ALA A 10 -35.40 -5.27 -10.69
N CYS A 11 -35.71 -6.39 -11.37
CA CYS A 11 -34.78 -7.52 -11.52
C CYS A 11 -33.53 -7.16 -12.34
N LEU A 12 -33.69 -6.34 -13.39
CA LEU A 12 -32.56 -5.93 -14.23
C LEU A 12 -31.63 -4.94 -13.52
N ALA A 13 -32.20 -4.03 -12.71
CA ALA A 13 -31.44 -3.10 -11.89
C ALA A 13 -30.66 -3.83 -10.78
N THR A 14 -31.26 -4.83 -10.13
CA THR A 14 -30.57 -5.64 -9.10
C THR A 14 -29.47 -6.53 -9.69
N ALA A 15 -29.64 -7.05 -10.90
CA ALA A 15 -28.58 -7.79 -11.60
C ALA A 15 -27.38 -6.91 -11.98
N LEU A 16 -27.60 -5.63 -12.30
CA LEU A 16 -26.53 -4.71 -12.68
C LEU A 16 -25.70 -4.22 -11.48
N LEU A 17 -26.26 -4.22 -10.27
CA LEU A 17 -25.53 -3.87 -9.04
C LEU A 17 -24.63 -5.00 -8.51
N ALA A 18 -24.79 -6.23 -9.01
CA ALA A 18 -24.04 -7.40 -8.52
C ALA A 18 -22.62 -7.55 -9.11
N THR A 19 -22.22 -6.70 -10.06
CA THR A 19 -20.95 -6.84 -10.81
C THR A 19 -19.75 -6.12 -10.20
N THR A 20 -19.85 -5.57 -8.98
CA THR A 20 -18.81 -4.68 -8.42
C THR A 20 -17.70 -5.35 -7.61
N THR A 21 -17.59 -6.68 -7.61
CA THR A 21 -16.46 -7.36 -6.93
C THR A 21 -15.29 -7.60 -7.87
N VAL A 22 -14.64 -6.51 -8.33
CA VAL A 22 -13.28 -6.61 -8.89
C VAL A 22 -12.35 -6.96 -7.73
N SER A 23 -11.97 -8.25 -7.64
CA SER A 23 -10.88 -8.67 -6.76
C SER A 23 -9.58 -8.12 -7.33
N ALA A 24 -8.84 -7.40 -6.50
CA ALA A 24 -7.60 -6.78 -6.90
C ALA A 24 -6.53 -7.86 -7.10
N GLN A 25 -6.13 -8.05 -8.35
CA GLN A 25 -5.34 -9.20 -8.79
C GLN A 25 -3.92 -9.15 -8.23
N THR A 26 -3.40 -10.32 -7.86
CA THR A 26 -2.01 -10.50 -7.43
C THR A 26 -1.10 -10.37 -8.65
N THR A 27 -0.26 -9.34 -8.68
CA THR A 27 0.68 -9.14 -9.79
C THR A 27 2.08 -9.55 -9.37
N TYR A 28 2.69 -10.44 -10.13
CA TYR A 28 4.05 -10.92 -9.94
C TYR A 28 5.03 -10.08 -10.78
N ARG A 29 6.18 -9.78 -10.20
CA ARG A 29 7.31 -9.17 -10.90
C ARG A 29 8.57 -9.97 -10.68
N TRP A 30 9.33 -10.30 -11.71
CA TRP A 30 10.63 -10.97 -11.56
C TRP A 30 11.62 -10.54 -12.63
N ILE A 31 12.89 -10.94 -12.47
CA ILE A 31 13.93 -10.75 -13.48
C ILE A 31 14.05 -12.05 -14.28
N ASP A 32 13.87 -11.97 -15.59
CA ASP A 32 14.04 -13.12 -16.48
C ASP A 32 15.53 -13.50 -16.55
N PRO A 33 15.91 -14.74 -16.19
CA PRO A 33 17.29 -15.19 -16.25
C PRO A 33 17.88 -15.23 -17.67
N GLY A 34 17.05 -15.32 -18.71
CA GLY A 34 17.49 -15.38 -20.11
C GLY A 34 17.77 -13.99 -20.71
N THR A 35 16.87 -13.04 -20.47
CA THR A 35 16.95 -11.69 -21.07
C THR A 35 17.50 -10.63 -20.12
N GLY A 36 17.50 -10.88 -18.79
CA GLY A 36 17.79 -9.89 -17.77
C GLY A 36 16.70 -8.82 -17.61
N GLY A 37 15.60 -8.93 -18.36
CA GLY A 37 14.49 -8.00 -18.32
C GLY A 37 13.57 -8.20 -17.12
N THR A 38 12.86 -7.15 -16.72
CA THR A 38 11.81 -7.25 -15.69
C THR A 38 10.51 -7.73 -16.33
N VAL A 39 9.98 -8.86 -15.87
CA VAL A 39 8.70 -9.43 -16.31
C VAL A 39 7.64 -9.10 -15.27
N ILE A 40 6.49 -8.58 -15.72
CA ILE A 40 5.28 -8.36 -14.92
C ILE A 40 4.21 -9.33 -15.43
N SER A 41 3.62 -10.13 -14.55
CA SER A 41 2.63 -11.15 -14.93
C SER A 41 1.63 -11.39 -13.81
N ASP A 42 0.40 -11.75 -14.15
CA ASP A 42 -0.60 -12.21 -13.19
C ASP A 42 -0.49 -13.73 -12.92
N LEU A 43 0.41 -14.42 -13.64
CA LEU A 43 0.73 -15.84 -13.43
C LEU A 43 1.99 -15.98 -12.55
N PRO A 44 2.07 -17.05 -11.72
CA PRO A 44 3.24 -17.30 -10.91
C PRO A 44 4.49 -17.53 -11.77
N PRO A 45 5.67 -17.11 -11.31
CA PRO A 45 6.91 -17.27 -12.05
C PRO A 45 7.33 -18.75 -12.16
N PRO A 46 8.11 -19.11 -13.19
CA PRO A 46 8.71 -20.44 -13.32
C PRO A 46 9.57 -20.81 -12.11
N PRO A 47 9.69 -22.10 -11.75
CA PRO A 47 10.53 -22.54 -10.64
C PRO A 47 12.00 -22.17 -10.88
N GLY A 48 12.66 -21.64 -9.84
CA GLY A 48 14.08 -21.22 -9.90
C GLY A 48 14.31 -19.77 -10.31
N THR A 49 13.24 -18.99 -10.53
CA THR A 49 13.34 -17.57 -10.86
C THR A 49 13.74 -16.74 -9.63
N GLN A 50 14.76 -15.90 -9.75
CA GLN A 50 15.23 -15.02 -8.67
C GLN A 50 14.53 -13.65 -8.71
N GLY A 51 14.42 -12.99 -7.55
CA GLY A 51 13.89 -11.62 -7.45
C GLY A 51 12.38 -11.50 -7.67
N VAL A 52 11.61 -12.53 -7.31
CA VAL A 52 10.14 -12.52 -7.39
C VAL A 52 9.55 -11.58 -6.34
N ILE A 53 8.76 -10.61 -6.80
CA ILE A 53 8.00 -9.68 -5.97
C ILE A 53 6.52 -9.95 -6.25
N VAL A 54 5.80 -10.37 -5.21
CA VAL A 54 4.34 -10.55 -5.27
C VAL A 54 3.70 -9.27 -4.78
N SER A 55 3.00 -8.57 -5.67
CA SER A 55 2.19 -7.41 -5.30
C SER A 55 0.77 -7.90 -5.06
N GLU A 56 0.53 -8.37 -3.84
CA GLU A 56 -0.84 -8.48 -3.35
C GLU A 56 -1.34 -7.07 -3.07
N SER A 57 -2.55 -6.75 -3.53
CA SER A 57 -3.22 -5.46 -3.39
C SER A 57 -3.57 -5.05 -1.95
N SER A 58 -2.96 -5.72 -0.96
CA SER A 58 -3.25 -5.61 0.46
C SER A 58 -1.97 -5.77 1.30
N SER A 59 -0.95 -4.95 1.06
CA SER A 59 0.08 -4.60 2.06
C SER A 59 1.17 -3.62 1.56
N ILE A 60 0.78 -2.61 0.79
CA ILE A 60 1.56 -1.37 0.67
C ILE A 60 0.68 -0.19 1.12
N ALA A 61 -0.06 -0.38 2.21
CA ALA A 61 -1.08 0.56 2.63
C ALA A 61 -0.54 1.87 3.24
N ASP A 62 0.78 2.03 3.40
CA ASP A 62 1.35 3.25 3.97
C ASP A 62 2.38 3.94 3.07
N GLU A 63 3.23 3.20 2.33
CA GLU A 63 4.16 3.85 1.40
C GLU A 63 3.47 4.40 0.14
N GLN A 64 2.31 3.85 -0.25
CA GLN A 64 1.69 4.18 -1.54
C GLN A 64 1.02 5.56 -1.62
N ARG A 65 1.03 6.37 -0.54
CA ARG A 65 0.50 7.75 -0.58
C ARG A 65 1.56 8.84 -0.69
N LEU A 66 2.84 8.52 -0.54
CA LEU A 66 3.91 9.50 -0.59
C LEU A 66 4.40 9.68 -2.05
N PRO A 67 4.57 10.93 -2.52
CA PRO A 67 5.21 11.20 -3.80
C PRO A 67 6.55 10.47 -3.92
N TYR A 68 6.89 10.01 -5.12
CA TYR A 68 8.11 9.21 -5.37
C TYR A 68 9.36 9.86 -4.79
N ALA A 69 9.52 11.18 -4.97
CA ALA A 69 10.66 11.92 -4.42
C ALA A 69 10.72 11.88 -2.88
N THR A 70 9.57 12.00 -2.20
CA THR A 70 9.48 11.93 -0.74
C THR A 70 9.82 10.54 -0.22
N ARG A 71 9.34 9.50 -0.91
CA ARG A 71 9.66 8.10 -0.58
C ARG A 71 11.15 7.80 -0.76
N GLN A 72 11.73 8.27 -1.86
CA GLN A 72 13.15 8.10 -2.08
C GLN A 72 13.98 8.87 -1.03
N ALA A 73 13.53 10.06 -0.63
CA ALA A 73 14.17 10.82 0.43
C ALA A 73 14.10 10.10 1.79
N SER A 74 12.94 9.53 2.16
CA SER A 74 12.81 8.81 3.44
C SER A 74 13.63 7.53 3.52
N ILE A 75 13.80 6.82 2.40
CA ILE A 75 14.67 5.63 2.31
C ILE A 75 16.14 6.03 2.44
N ARG A 76 16.56 7.11 1.77
CA ARG A 76 17.97 7.55 1.74
C ARG A 76 18.38 8.29 3.01
N PHE A 77 17.45 8.99 3.63
CA PHE A 77 17.66 9.86 4.78
C PHE A 77 16.55 9.65 5.83
N PRO A 78 16.57 8.51 6.54
CA PRO A 78 15.52 8.18 7.49
C PRO A 78 15.56 9.10 8.71
N VAL A 79 14.39 9.59 9.12
CA VAL A 79 14.21 10.37 10.35
C VAL A 79 13.73 9.43 11.47
N ILE A 80 14.43 9.46 12.61
CA ILE A 80 14.04 8.74 13.82
C ILE A 80 13.81 9.75 14.93
N LEU A 81 12.58 9.80 15.44
CA LEU A 81 12.22 10.58 16.62
C LEU A 81 12.41 9.71 17.86
N TYR A 82 13.39 10.05 18.69
CA TYR A 82 13.59 9.40 19.98
C TYR A 82 12.77 10.11 21.05
N THR A 83 12.02 9.35 21.83
CA THR A 83 11.10 9.86 22.84
C THR A 83 11.28 9.10 24.15
N SER A 84 10.66 9.58 25.22
CA SER A 84 10.60 8.91 26.53
C SER A 84 9.18 9.03 27.08
N ALA A 85 8.86 8.26 28.12
CA ALA A 85 7.54 8.25 28.73
C ALA A 85 7.06 9.65 29.16
N ASP A 86 7.95 10.46 29.72
CA ASP A 86 7.67 11.82 30.20
C ASP A 86 8.24 12.90 29.26
N CYS A 87 8.02 12.76 27.96
CA CYS A 87 8.52 13.73 26.98
C CYS A 87 7.48 14.78 26.58
N GLY A 88 7.46 15.90 27.29
CA GLY A 88 6.60 17.05 26.97
C GLY A 88 6.88 17.65 25.58
N ALA A 89 8.14 17.69 25.14
CA ALA A 89 8.54 18.23 23.83
C ALA A 89 8.24 17.28 22.65
N CYS A 90 7.88 16.03 22.89
CA CYS A 90 7.68 15.04 21.83
C CYS A 90 6.34 15.26 21.08
N VAL A 91 5.33 15.81 21.76
CA VAL A 91 4.06 16.17 21.14
C VAL A 91 4.22 17.24 20.07
N PRO A 92 4.83 18.42 20.34
CA PRO A 92 5.06 19.42 19.31
C PRO A 92 6.05 18.94 18.24
N ALA A 93 7.02 18.08 18.57
CA ALA A 93 7.92 17.49 17.58
C ALA A 93 7.17 16.64 16.55
N ARG A 94 6.26 15.74 16.99
CA ARG A 94 5.37 14.98 16.10
C ARG A 94 4.50 15.90 15.25
N ALA A 95 3.88 16.89 15.88
CA ALA A 95 3.01 17.84 15.17
C ALA A 95 3.78 18.56 14.04
N LEU A 96 5.03 18.95 14.30
CA LEU A 96 5.89 19.60 13.32
C LEU A 96 6.28 18.67 12.15
N LEU A 97 6.65 17.42 12.44
CA LEU A 97 6.99 16.45 11.40
C LEU A 97 5.78 16.11 10.52
N ASN A 98 4.63 15.88 11.14
CA ASN A 98 3.37 15.63 10.44
C ASN A 98 2.93 16.84 9.62
N GLY A 99 3.00 18.05 10.18
CA GLY A 99 2.64 19.29 9.47
C GLY A 99 3.51 19.56 8.24
N ARG A 100 4.72 19.01 8.20
CA ARG A 100 5.62 19.08 7.04
C ARG A 100 5.54 17.86 6.11
N GLY A 101 4.71 16.86 6.43
CA GLY A 101 4.63 15.63 5.67
C GLY A 101 5.94 14.84 5.63
N VAL A 102 6.78 14.99 6.67
CA VAL A 102 8.07 14.29 6.78
C VAL A 102 7.81 12.90 7.37
N PRO A 103 8.09 11.81 6.65
CA PRO A 103 7.98 10.46 7.22
C PRO A 103 9.05 10.25 8.30
N PHE A 104 8.65 9.72 9.46
CA PHE A 104 9.56 9.42 10.56
C PHE A 104 9.14 8.14 11.27
N SER A 105 10.11 7.48 11.91
CA SER A 105 9.86 6.39 12.87
C SER A 105 10.04 6.91 14.29
N GLU A 106 9.25 6.41 15.25
CA GLU A 106 9.39 6.79 16.65
C GLU A 106 9.99 5.66 17.47
N LYS A 107 10.95 5.97 18.34
CA LYS A 107 11.56 5.04 19.29
C LYS A 107 11.45 5.59 20.71
N VAL A 108 10.69 4.90 21.56
CA VAL A 108 10.58 5.22 22.98
C VAL A 108 11.76 4.59 23.73
N LEU A 109 12.58 5.40 24.38
CA LEU A 109 13.70 4.98 25.21
C LEU A 109 13.19 4.68 26.63
N THR A 110 13.41 3.44 27.09
CA THR A 110 13.01 2.96 28.42
C THR A 110 14.19 2.86 29.39
N SER A 111 15.43 2.89 28.87
CA SER A 111 16.68 2.92 29.63
C SER A 111 17.69 3.85 28.97
N GLN A 112 18.60 4.40 29.78
CA GLN A 112 19.69 5.28 29.37
C GLN A 112 20.94 4.41 29.16
N ASP A 113 21.05 3.78 28.00
CA ASP A 113 22.29 3.16 27.52
C ASP A 113 22.81 3.94 26.30
#